data_AF-A0A2W2FGL3-F1
#
_entry.id   AF-A0A2W2FGL3-F1
#
_cell.length_a   1.000
_cell.length_b   1.000
_cell.length_c   1.000
_cell.angle_alpha   90.00
_cell.angle_beta   90.00
_cell.angle_gamma   90.00
#
_symmetry.space_group_name_H-M   'P 1'
#
loop_
_entity.id
_entity.type
_entity.pdbx_description
1 polymer ?
#
loop_
_entity_poly.entity_id
_entity_poly.type
_entity_poly.pdbx_seq_one_letter_code
_entity_poly.pdbx_strand_id
1 'polypeptide(L)'
;MPSRVCSRPPRSTLIATRSTIADQGSIAMRRPLSSIRAVAAGVVTTRAVAAGMVTTAMALVLGLALPAPGASALSVRETADLIMNLGYADFAEQPQAEPFDWTTDGCTATPPRQARRFRQACEQHDFGYRNYGRGGLALWPEEDGRKWIDSRFLTEMRAICRDRHGGADWCRDQARVLYDAVRLFGRFAYFD
;
A
#
# COMPACT_ATOMS: atom_id res chain seq x y z
N MET A 1 -55.08 -8.12 16.30
CA MET A 1 -55.13 -8.52 14.88
C MET A 1 -55.47 -7.25 14.09
N PRO A 2 -54.73 -6.89 13.02
CA PRO A 2 -54.42 -7.77 11.89
C PRO A 2 -52.93 -8.02 11.65
N SER A 3 -52.63 -9.25 11.27
CA SER A 3 -51.31 -9.74 10.87
C SER A 3 -50.96 -9.20 9.48
N ARG A 4 -49.84 -8.48 9.37
CA ARG A 4 -49.29 -8.08 8.05
C ARG A 4 -48.55 -9.27 7.46
N VAL A 5 -49.13 -9.85 6.42
CA VAL A 5 -48.52 -10.88 5.58
C VAL A 5 -47.48 -10.18 4.70
N CYS A 6 -46.19 -10.42 4.96
CA CYS A 6 -45.11 -10.02 4.06
C CYS A 6 -45.05 -11.00 2.88
N SER A 7 -45.58 -10.57 1.74
CA SER A 7 -45.47 -11.28 0.46
C SER A 7 -44.02 -11.29 -0.03
N ARG A 8 -43.49 -12.49 -0.32
CA ARG A 8 -42.16 -12.69 -0.93
C ARG A 8 -42.15 -12.17 -2.38
N PRO A 9 -41.09 -11.47 -2.82
CA PRO A 9 -40.91 -11.16 -4.24
C PRO A 9 -40.55 -12.43 -5.06
N PRO A 10 -40.91 -12.49 -6.35
CA PRO A 10 -40.60 -13.61 -7.22
C PRO A 10 -39.09 -13.72 -7.51
N ARG A 11 -38.60 -14.96 -7.61
CA ARG A 11 -37.22 -15.29 -7.98
C ARG A 11 -36.98 -14.95 -9.45
N SER A 12 -36.18 -13.92 -9.72
CA SER A 12 -35.63 -13.68 -11.06
C SER A 12 -34.56 -14.73 -11.38
N THR A 13 -34.88 -15.63 -12.29
CA THR A 13 -33.96 -16.60 -12.88
C THR A 13 -33.03 -15.87 -13.86
N LEU A 14 -31.84 -15.47 -13.41
CA LEU A 14 -30.80 -14.97 -14.30
C LEU A 14 -30.05 -16.14 -14.94
N ILE A 15 -30.20 -16.25 -16.25
CA ILE A 15 -29.56 -17.21 -17.15
C ILE A 15 -28.06 -16.91 -17.18
N ALA A 16 -27.25 -17.89 -16.76
CA ALA A 16 -25.80 -17.83 -16.85
C ALA A 16 -25.35 -18.06 -18.30
N THR A 17 -24.92 -16.99 -18.98
CA THR A 17 -24.20 -17.09 -20.26
C THR A 17 -22.76 -17.55 -19.98
N ARG A 18 -22.44 -18.74 -20.47
CA ARG A 18 -21.14 -19.41 -20.33
C ARG A 18 -20.18 -18.83 -21.36
N SER A 19 -19.31 -17.89 -20.96
CA SER A 19 -18.19 -17.44 -21.80
C SER A 19 -17.04 -18.43 -21.70
N THR A 20 -16.77 -19.12 -22.81
CA THR A 20 -15.55 -19.89 -23.05
C THR A 20 -14.38 -18.92 -23.30
N ILE A 21 -13.47 -18.80 -22.33
CA ILE A 21 -12.18 -18.14 -22.53
C ILE A 21 -11.12 -19.23 -22.69
N ALA A 22 -10.39 -19.09 -23.79
CA ALA A 22 -9.37 -19.98 -24.28
C ALA A 22 -8.20 -20.17 -23.30
N ASP A 23 -7.80 -21.43 -23.25
CA ASP A 23 -6.55 -21.99 -22.74
C ASP A 23 -5.35 -21.28 -23.38
N GLN A 24 -4.52 -20.62 -22.56
CA GLN A 24 -3.19 -20.15 -22.99
C GLN A 24 -2.13 -20.90 -22.20
N GLY A 25 -1.35 -21.68 -22.96
CA GLY A 25 -0.39 -22.66 -22.48
C GLY A 25 0.76 -22.06 -21.69
N SER A 26 1.08 -22.77 -20.62
CA SER A 26 2.30 -22.62 -19.83
C SER A 26 3.53 -23.03 -20.64
N ILE A 27 4.34 -22.04 -21.07
CA ILE A 27 5.69 -22.30 -21.59
C ILE A 27 6.61 -22.58 -20.39
N ALA A 28 6.90 -23.87 -20.19
CA ALA A 28 7.90 -24.34 -19.23
C ALA A 28 9.32 -23.96 -19.72
N MET A 29 9.89 -22.92 -19.13
CA MET A 29 11.26 -22.49 -19.39
C MET A 29 12.24 -23.42 -18.65
N ARG A 30 12.77 -24.41 -19.37
CA ARG A 30 13.86 -25.29 -18.92
C ARG A 30 15.16 -24.49 -18.87
N ARG A 31 15.77 -24.33 -17.70
CA ARG A 31 17.12 -23.73 -17.55
C ARG A 31 18.17 -24.83 -17.68
N PRO A 32 19.14 -24.75 -18.60
CA PRO A 32 20.25 -25.67 -18.64
C PRO A 32 21.24 -25.37 -17.50
N LEU A 33 21.68 -26.43 -16.81
CA LEU A 33 22.79 -26.41 -15.87
C LEU A 33 24.09 -26.29 -16.68
N SER A 34 24.75 -25.12 -16.62
CA SER A 34 26.11 -24.96 -17.14
C SER A 34 27.10 -24.91 -15.98
N SER A 35 27.73 -26.06 -15.76
CA SER A 35 28.98 -26.22 -15.04
C SER A 35 30.11 -25.58 -15.86
N ILE A 36 30.77 -24.53 -15.35
CA ILE A 36 32.05 -24.09 -15.92
C ILE A 36 33.08 -23.94 -14.80
N ARG A 37 34.21 -24.59 -15.07
CA ARG A 37 35.38 -24.85 -14.24
C ARG A 37 36.09 -23.58 -13.79
N ALA A 38 36.68 -23.67 -12.60
CA ALA A 38 37.74 -22.80 -12.10
C ALA A 38 38.95 -22.79 -13.06
N VAL A 39 39.53 -21.61 -13.30
CA VAL A 39 40.84 -21.46 -13.95
C VAL A 39 41.69 -20.47 -13.16
N ALA A 40 42.74 -21.03 -12.57
CA ALA A 40 44.07 -20.52 -12.24
C ALA A 40 44.27 -19.03 -11.88
N ALA A 41 44.70 -18.84 -10.63
CA ALA A 41 45.47 -17.68 -10.19
C ALA A 41 46.82 -17.62 -10.94
N GLY A 42 47.08 -16.50 -11.62
CA GLY A 42 48.39 -16.16 -12.20
C GLY A 42 48.90 -14.87 -11.59
N VAL A 43 49.98 -14.96 -10.81
CA VAL A 43 50.76 -13.82 -10.30
C VAL A 43 51.90 -13.57 -11.29
N VAL A 44 52.00 -12.37 -11.88
CA VAL A 44 53.23 -11.87 -12.53
C VAL A 44 53.40 -10.35 -12.33
N THR A 45 54.33 -10.03 -11.44
CA THR A 45 55.31 -8.93 -11.34
C THR A 45 55.12 -7.57 -12.06
N THR A 46 55.14 -6.53 -11.21
CA THR A 46 55.77 -5.19 -11.29
C THR A 46 56.46 -4.71 -12.59
N ARG A 47 56.06 -3.51 -13.03
CA ARG A 47 56.95 -2.44 -13.53
C ARG A 47 56.45 -1.07 -13.08
N ALA A 48 57.33 -0.30 -12.45
CA ALA A 48 57.16 1.11 -12.13
C ALA A 48 57.58 2.00 -13.33
N VAL A 49 57.48 3.33 -13.11
CA VAL A 49 57.91 4.48 -13.93
C VAL A 49 56.90 4.83 -15.05
N ALA A 50 56.37 6.05 -15.21
CA ALA A 50 56.95 7.37 -14.99
C ALA A 50 55.92 8.43 -14.55
N ALA A 51 56.39 9.36 -13.73
CA ALA A 51 55.72 10.60 -13.39
C ALA A 51 55.49 11.45 -14.65
N GLY A 52 54.22 11.70 -14.98
CA GLY A 52 53.80 12.75 -15.88
C GLY A 52 52.94 13.74 -15.11
N MET A 53 53.53 14.83 -14.62
CA MET A 53 52.78 15.99 -14.16
C MET A 53 52.04 16.58 -15.35
N VAL A 54 50.78 16.19 -15.54
CA VAL A 54 49.85 16.97 -16.35
C VAL A 54 49.12 17.89 -15.37
N THR A 55 49.61 19.12 -15.25
CA THR A 55 48.90 20.20 -14.58
C THR A 55 47.70 20.58 -15.44
N THR A 56 46.62 19.81 -15.37
CA THR A 56 45.32 20.27 -15.84
C THR A 56 44.86 21.37 -14.91
N ALA A 57 44.94 22.62 -15.38
CA ALA A 57 44.33 23.77 -14.74
C ALA A 57 42.87 23.44 -14.43
N MET A 58 42.58 23.16 -13.16
CA MET A 58 41.23 22.93 -12.67
C MET A 58 40.57 24.31 -12.65
N ALA A 59 39.93 24.68 -13.76
CA ALA A 59 39.08 25.85 -13.81
C ALA A 59 37.96 25.64 -12.78
N LEU A 60 38.08 26.34 -11.65
CA LEU A 60 37.06 26.39 -10.62
C LEU A 60 35.87 27.16 -11.21
N VAL A 61 35.02 26.46 -11.96
CA VAL A 61 33.71 26.98 -12.34
C VAL A 61 32.90 27.03 -11.07
N LEU A 62 32.92 28.19 -10.40
CA LEU A 62 31.99 28.52 -9.34
C LEU A 62 30.61 28.67 -10.00
N GLY A 63 29.99 27.53 -10.30
CA GLY A 63 28.61 27.46 -10.70
C GLY A 63 27.78 27.99 -9.55
N LEU A 64 27.30 29.23 -9.68
CA LEU A 64 26.12 29.69 -8.95
C LEU A 64 24.99 28.76 -9.37
N ALA A 65 24.82 27.66 -8.65
CA ALA A 65 23.61 26.87 -8.69
C ALA A 65 22.51 27.75 -8.08
N LEU A 66 21.93 28.61 -8.93
CA LEU A 66 20.65 29.23 -8.64
C LEU A 66 19.70 28.07 -8.31
N PRO A 67 19.01 28.07 -7.16
CA PRO A 67 17.97 27.08 -6.92
C PRO A 67 17.01 27.16 -8.10
N ALA A 68 16.80 26.04 -8.78
CA ALA A 68 15.90 25.99 -9.92
C ALA A 68 14.54 26.55 -9.46
N PRO A 69 14.07 27.68 -10.03
CA PRO A 69 12.77 28.21 -9.68
C PRO A 69 11.72 27.20 -10.14
N GLY A 70 11.05 26.51 -9.21
CA GLY A 70 9.90 25.67 -9.54
C GLY A 70 9.73 24.34 -8.81
N ALA A 71 10.63 23.92 -7.93
CA ALA A 71 10.35 22.77 -7.06
C ALA A 71 9.46 23.22 -5.88
N SER A 72 8.14 23.25 -6.09
CA SER A 72 7.20 23.45 -4.99
C SER A 72 7.24 22.24 -4.06
N ALA A 73 7.34 22.49 -2.75
CA ALA A 73 7.16 21.44 -1.75
C ALA A 73 5.74 20.86 -1.91
N LEU A 74 5.61 19.53 -1.80
CA LEU A 74 4.30 18.89 -1.80
C LEU A 74 3.45 19.46 -0.68
N SER A 75 2.16 19.65 -0.98
CA SER A 75 1.19 20.01 0.05
C SER A 75 1.08 18.91 1.11
N VAL A 76 0.60 19.28 2.29
CA VAL A 76 0.29 18.33 3.37
C VAL A 76 -0.67 17.24 2.87
N ARG A 77 -1.64 17.62 2.03
CA ARG A 77 -2.58 16.71 1.40
C ARG A 77 -1.90 15.71 0.48
N GLU A 78 -1.08 16.17 -0.46
CA GLU A 78 -0.37 15.29 -1.39
C GLU A 78 0.56 14.34 -0.66
N THR A 79 1.24 14.81 0.39
CA THR A 79 2.10 13.96 1.23
C THR A 79 1.28 12.88 1.95
N ALA A 80 0.12 13.24 2.51
CA ALA A 80 -0.78 12.28 3.14
C ALA A 80 -1.32 11.24 2.15
N ASP A 81 -1.63 11.67 0.91
CA ASP A 81 -2.11 10.78 -0.16
C ASP A 81 -1.02 9.79 -0.56
N LEU A 82 0.25 10.21 -0.62
CA LEU A 82 1.38 9.31 -0.85
C LEU A 82 1.49 8.26 0.27
N ILE A 83 1.44 8.69 1.54
CA ILE A 83 1.50 7.80 2.70
C ILE A 83 0.34 6.78 2.70
N MET A 84 -0.89 7.22 2.43
CA MET A 84 -2.07 6.34 2.40
C MET A 84 -2.13 5.39 1.20
N ASN A 85 -1.38 5.68 0.13
CA ASN A 85 -1.25 4.80 -1.03
C ASN A 85 -0.09 3.80 -0.90
N LEU A 86 0.69 3.86 0.18
CA LEU A 86 1.62 2.79 0.53
C LEU A 86 0.88 1.48 0.83
N GLY A 87 1.56 0.36 0.56
CA GLY A 87 1.11 -0.94 1.06
C GLY A 87 1.23 -1.01 2.58
N TYR A 88 0.44 -1.88 3.22
CA TYR A 88 0.40 -2.01 4.69
C TYR A 88 1.78 -2.22 5.33
N ALA A 89 2.71 -2.89 4.64
CA ALA A 89 4.05 -3.13 5.13
C ALA A 89 4.89 -1.86 5.10
N ASP A 90 4.91 -1.14 3.98
CA ASP A 90 5.67 0.11 3.83
C ASP A 90 5.10 1.23 4.69
N PHE A 91 3.77 1.25 4.88
CA PHE A 91 3.10 2.16 5.80
C PHE A 91 3.57 1.97 7.25
N ALA A 92 3.70 0.71 7.69
CA ALA A 92 4.12 0.39 9.05
C ALA A 92 5.55 0.85 9.38
N GLU A 93 6.37 1.04 8.37
CA GLU A 93 7.76 1.53 8.49
C GLU A 93 7.87 3.05 8.29
N GLN A 94 6.76 3.77 8.10
CA GLN A 94 6.83 5.21 7.89
C GLN A 94 7.33 5.94 9.13
N PRO A 95 8.28 6.89 8.98
CA PRO A 95 8.63 7.77 10.08
C PRO A 95 7.42 8.62 10.45
N GLN A 96 7.19 8.79 11.75
CA GLN A 96 6.11 9.62 12.27
C GLN A 96 6.44 11.10 12.05
N ALA A 97 6.16 11.58 10.85
CA ALA A 97 6.43 12.95 10.42
C ALA A 97 5.27 13.89 10.76
N GLU A 98 5.61 15.07 11.24
CA GLU A 98 4.69 16.20 11.35
C GLU A 98 4.22 16.65 9.94
N PRO A 99 2.99 17.17 9.80
CA PRO A 99 2.03 17.52 10.85
C PRO A 99 0.99 16.43 11.15
N PHE A 100 1.27 15.17 10.80
CA PHE A 100 0.24 14.13 10.82
C PHE A 100 0.01 13.55 12.23
N ASP A 101 -1.24 13.22 12.53
CA ASP A 101 -1.60 12.40 13.69
C ASP A 101 -1.35 10.92 13.37
N TRP A 102 -0.31 10.35 13.98
CA TRP A 102 0.07 8.94 13.88
C TRP A 102 -0.49 8.07 15.01
N THR A 103 -1.31 8.63 15.90
CA THR A 103 -1.91 7.85 16.98
C THR A 103 -2.83 6.78 16.41
N THR A 104 -2.85 5.62 17.05
CA THR A 104 -3.63 4.48 16.59
C THR A 104 -3.96 3.60 17.79
N ASP A 105 -5.20 3.19 17.90
CA ASP A 105 -5.59 2.08 18.75
C ASP A 105 -5.60 0.77 17.93
N GLY A 106 -5.63 0.87 16.60
CA GLY A 106 -5.61 -0.22 15.67
C GLY A 106 -6.94 -0.96 15.70
N CYS A 107 -6.94 -2.28 15.62
CA CYS A 107 -8.20 -3.01 15.52
C CYS A 107 -8.88 -3.29 16.88
N THR A 108 -8.96 -2.34 17.82
CA THR A 108 -9.52 -2.58 19.18
C THR A 108 -10.98 -3.04 19.16
N ALA A 109 -11.79 -2.50 18.24
CA ALA A 109 -13.19 -2.86 18.05
C ALA A 109 -13.39 -4.20 17.29
N THR A 110 -12.31 -4.93 17.02
CA THR A 110 -12.33 -6.15 16.20
C THR A 110 -12.04 -7.39 17.05
N PRO A 111 -12.64 -8.57 16.76
CA PRO A 111 -12.33 -9.79 17.49
C PRO A 111 -10.82 -10.13 17.46
N PRO A 112 -10.23 -10.67 18.55
CA PRO A 112 -8.77 -10.67 18.74
C PRO A 112 -7.95 -11.37 17.65
N ARG A 113 -8.49 -12.41 17.00
CA ARG A 113 -7.78 -13.14 15.93
C ARG A 113 -7.65 -12.29 14.67
N GLN A 114 -8.71 -11.57 14.32
CA GLN A 114 -8.77 -10.64 13.20
C GLN A 114 -7.94 -9.40 13.53
N ALA A 115 -8.02 -8.90 14.77
CA ALA A 115 -7.25 -7.75 15.21
C ALA A 115 -5.74 -7.96 15.04
N ARG A 116 -5.20 -9.11 15.47
CA ARG A 116 -3.78 -9.44 15.26
C ARG A 116 -3.42 -9.60 13.79
N ARG A 117 -4.34 -10.11 12.97
CA ARG A 117 -4.10 -10.37 11.55
C ARG A 117 -4.02 -9.08 10.73
N PHE A 118 -4.95 -8.16 10.97
CA PHE A 118 -5.14 -6.96 10.17
C PHE A 118 -4.59 -5.69 10.83
N ARG A 119 -3.80 -5.82 11.90
CA ARG A 119 -3.32 -4.67 12.69
C ARG A 119 -2.72 -3.55 11.83
N GLN A 120 -1.81 -3.87 10.92
CA GLN A 120 -1.16 -2.86 10.05
C GLN A 120 -2.16 -2.15 9.11
N ALA A 121 -3.19 -2.87 8.64
CA ALA A 121 -4.24 -2.24 7.83
C ALA A 121 -5.13 -1.33 8.69
N CYS A 122 -5.40 -1.69 9.95
CA CYS A 122 -6.11 -0.82 10.89
C CYS A 122 -5.30 0.42 11.25
N GLU A 123 -3.99 0.29 11.48
CA GLU A 123 -3.11 1.44 11.76
C GLU A 123 -3.11 2.44 10.59
N GLN A 124 -3.11 1.95 9.35
CA GLN A 124 -3.26 2.82 8.17
C GLN A 124 -4.67 3.43 8.06
N HIS A 125 -5.72 2.69 8.41
CA HIS A 125 -7.10 3.19 8.43
C HIS A 125 -7.26 4.33 9.46
N ASP A 126 -6.69 4.16 10.65
CA ASP A 126 -6.68 5.16 11.72
C ASP A 126 -5.97 6.44 11.28
N PHE A 127 -4.80 6.32 10.64
CA PHE A 127 -4.09 7.48 10.07
C PHE A 127 -4.98 8.23 9.08
N GLY A 128 -5.67 7.51 8.20
CA GLY A 128 -6.64 8.11 7.29
C GLY A 128 -7.74 8.87 8.03
N TYR A 129 -8.39 8.24 9.02
CA TYR A 129 -9.49 8.86 9.75
C TYR A 129 -9.06 10.10 10.54
N ARG A 130 -7.90 10.04 11.21
CA ARG A 130 -7.38 11.13 12.05
C ARG A 130 -6.92 12.33 11.24
N ASN A 131 -6.41 12.12 10.04
CA ASN A 131 -5.86 13.21 9.23
C ASN A 131 -6.87 13.74 8.19
N TYR A 132 -7.78 12.91 7.70
CA TYR A 132 -8.71 13.31 6.62
C TYR A 132 -10.08 13.70 7.16
N GLY A 133 -10.47 13.14 8.30
CA GLY A 133 -11.71 13.44 9.01
C GLY A 133 -11.69 14.81 9.70
N ARG A 134 -12.85 15.22 10.22
CA ARG A 134 -13.05 16.55 10.82
C ARG A 134 -12.36 16.73 12.17
N GLY A 135 -12.06 15.65 12.87
CA GLY A 135 -11.35 15.66 14.16
C GLY A 135 -9.85 15.97 14.08
N GLY A 136 -9.28 16.21 12.89
CA GLY A 136 -7.86 16.54 12.73
C GLY A 136 -7.59 17.55 11.61
N LEU A 137 -6.70 17.20 10.67
CA LEU A 137 -6.28 18.12 9.61
C LEU A 137 -7.38 18.39 8.55
N ALA A 138 -8.49 17.64 8.58
CA ALA A 138 -9.62 17.79 7.65
C ALA A 138 -9.17 17.82 6.18
N LEU A 139 -8.28 16.89 5.80
CA LEU A 139 -7.71 16.86 4.46
C LEU A 139 -8.73 16.47 3.36
N TRP A 140 -9.82 15.78 3.71
CA TRP A 140 -10.94 15.48 2.80
C TRP A 140 -12.21 15.09 3.60
N PRO A 141 -12.83 16.05 4.33
CA PRO A 141 -13.89 15.81 5.32
C PRO A 141 -15.28 15.57 4.68
N GLU A 142 -15.32 14.81 3.59
CA GLU A 142 -16.49 14.41 2.83
C GLU A 142 -16.66 12.89 2.85
N GLU A 143 -17.87 12.42 2.56
CA GLU A 143 -18.18 10.98 2.52
C GLU A 143 -17.38 10.23 1.45
N ASP A 144 -16.94 10.91 0.38
CA ASP A 144 -16.09 10.29 -0.63
C ASP A 144 -14.65 10.07 -0.13
N GLY A 145 -14.12 10.97 0.71
CA GLY A 145 -12.84 10.76 1.40
C GLY A 145 -12.90 9.58 2.37
N ARG A 146 -13.98 9.50 3.16
CA ARG A 146 -14.21 8.35 4.06
C ARG A 146 -14.31 7.04 3.29
N LYS A 147 -15.11 7.00 2.20
CA LYS A 147 -15.23 5.82 1.32
C LYS A 147 -13.87 5.41 0.76
N TRP A 148 -13.06 6.37 0.33
CA TRP A 148 -11.74 6.08 -0.21
C TRP A 148 -10.84 5.43 0.86
N ILE A 149 -10.82 5.95 2.09
CA ILE A 149 -10.06 5.35 3.20
C ILE A 149 -10.58 3.95 3.55
N ASP A 150 -11.90 3.75 3.66
CA ASP A 150 -12.48 2.44 3.91
C ASP A 150 -12.11 1.44 2.80
N SER A 151 -12.08 1.88 1.54
CA SER A 151 -11.66 1.07 0.40
C SER A 151 -10.16 0.74 0.42
N ARG A 152 -9.30 1.69 0.87
CA ARG A 152 -7.87 1.42 1.11
C ARG A 152 -7.69 0.36 2.20
N PHE A 153 -8.44 0.46 3.30
CA PHE A 153 -8.45 -0.56 4.35
C PHE A 153 -8.80 -1.97 3.85
N LEU A 154 -9.85 -2.11 3.04
CA LEU A 154 -10.18 -3.39 2.41
C LEU A 154 -9.06 -3.89 1.48
N THR A 155 -8.45 -2.98 0.72
CA THR A 155 -7.35 -3.30 -0.20
C THR A 155 -6.16 -3.87 0.56
N GLU A 156 -5.77 -3.23 1.66
CA GLU A 156 -4.64 -3.65 2.48
C GLU A 156 -4.92 -4.93 3.28
N MET A 157 -6.13 -5.09 3.83
CA MET A 157 -6.50 -6.37 4.44
C MET A 157 -6.44 -7.53 3.41
N ARG A 158 -6.85 -7.28 2.16
CA ARG A 158 -6.71 -8.27 1.08
C ARG A 158 -5.26 -8.52 0.69
N ALA A 159 -4.39 -7.51 0.75
CA ALA A 159 -2.95 -7.68 0.56
C ALA A 159 -2.36 -8.59 1.64
N ILE A 160 -2.65 -8.32 2.92
CA ILE A 160 -2.29 -9.18 4.05
C ILE A 160 -2.75 -10.63 3.81
N CYS A 161 -3.98 -10.82 3.33
CA CYS A 161 -4.49 -12.16 3.02
C CYS A 161 -3.69 -12.86 1.91
N ARG A 162 -3.29 -12.14 0.86
CA ARG A 162 -2.45 -12.71 -0.22
C ARG A 162 -1.08 -13.09 0.33
N ASP A 163 -0.43 -12.18 1.04
CA ASP A 163 0.97 -12.31 1.43
C ASP A 163 1.16 -13.34 2.55
N ARG A 164 0.24 -13.40 3.52
CA ARG A 164 0.40 -14.22 4.74
C ARG A 164 -0.46 -15.48 4.77
N HIS A 165 -1.46 -15.57 3.90
CA HIS A 165 -2.46 -16.64 3.92
C HIS A 165 -2.75 -17.20 2.51
N GLY A 166 -1.90 -16.93 1.52
CA GLY A 166 -2.06 -17.45 0.15
C GLY A 166 -3.36 -17.00 -0.54
N GLY A 167 -3.96 -15.91 -0.06
CA GLY A 167 -5.24 -15.41 -0.56
C GLY A 167 -6.45 -16.26 -0.14
N ALA A 168 -6.38 -16.98 0.98
CA ALA A 168 -7.47 -17.84 1.45
C ALA A 168 -8.81 -17.08 1.58
N ASP A 169 -9.91 -17.73 1.14
CA ASP A 169 -11.26 -17.14 1.16
C ASP A 169 -11.69 -16.69 2.55
N TRP A 170 -11.46 -17.52 3.56
CA TRP A 170 -11.79 -17.18 4.93
C TRP A 170 -11.14 -15.87 5.39
N CYS A 171 -9.93 -15.56 4.90
CA CYS A 171 -9.25 -14.31 5.25
C CYS A 171 -9.91 -13.12 4.54
N ARG A 172 -10.23 -13.28 3.25
CA ARG A 172 -10.92 -12.25 2.45
C ARG A 172 -12.33 -11.96 2.96
N ASP A 173 -13.03 -12.97 3.44
CA ASP A 173 -14.35 -12.83 4.04
C ASP A 173 -14.27 -12.03 5.34
N GLN A 174 -13.27 -12.30 6.18
CA GLN A 174 -13.02 -11.51 7.40
C GLN A 174 -12.66 -10.05 7.05
N ALA A 175 -11.82 -9.83 6.04
CA ALA A 175 -11.53 -8.48 5.54
C ALA A 175 -12.79 -7.75 5.09
N ARG A 176 -13.71 -8.45 4.41
CA ARG A 176 -14.99 -7.88 3.99
C ARG A 176 -15.88 -7.53 5.17
N VAL A 177 -15.96 -8.38 6.19
CA VAL A 177 -16.75 -8.10 7.41
C VAL A 177 -16.25 -6.82 8.11
N LEU A 178 -14.93 -6.64 8.23
CA LEU A 178 -14.35 -5.43 8.82
C LEU A 178 -14.60 -4.19 7.96
N TYR A 179 -14.50 -4.32 6.64
CA TYR A 179 -14.86 -3.25 5.70
C TYR A 179 -16.33 -2.84 5.84
N ASP A 180 -17.24 -3.81 5.84
CA ASP A 180 -18.68 -3.55 5.97
C ASP A 180 -19.00 -2.87 7.31
N ALA A 181 -18.28 -3.22 8.39
CA ALA A 181 -18.40 -2.57 9.68
C ALA A 181 -17.99 -1.09 9.64
N VAL A 182 -16.83 -0.73 9.07
CA VAL A 182 -16.43 0.69 8.96
C VAL A 182 -17.32 1.47 8.00
N ARG A 183 -17.85 0.84 6.94
CA ARG A 183 -18.84 1.46 6.06
C ARG A 183 -20.11 1.87 6.81
N LEU A 184 -20.56 1.03 7.74
CA LEU A 184 -21.80 1.21 8.50
C LEU A 184 -21.63 2.16 9.71
N PHE A 185 -20.52 2.03 10.45
CA PHE A 185 -20.35 2.71 11.73
C PHE A 185 -19.27 3.80 11.75
N GLY A 186 -18.37 3.83 10.77
CA GLY A 186 -17.23 4.76 10.74
C GLY A 186 -17.60 6.23 10.55
N ARG A 187 -18.87 6.54 10.24
CA ARG A 187 -19.34 7.91 10.07
C ARG A 187 -19.10 8.78 11.31
N PHE A 188 -19.34 8.25 12.51
CA PHE A 188 -19.19 9.03 13.75
C PHE A 188 -17.74 9.48 13.95
N ALA A 189 -16.78 8.56 13.90
CA ALA A 189 -15.37 8.88 14.05
C ALA A 189 -14.80 9.80 12.95
N TYR A 190 -15.39 9.83 11.76
CA TYR A 190 -14.86 10.60 10.63
C TYR A 190 -15.36 12.06 10.59
N PHE A 191 -16.60 12.30 11.04
CA PHE A 191 -17.26 13.60 10.92
C PHE A 191 -17.52 14.32 12.24
N ASP A 192 -17.32 13.66 13.37
CA ASP A 192 -17.36 14.29 14.68
C ASP A 192 -15.99 14.91 15.01
#